data_AF-A0A6C8GNX2-F1
#
_entry.id   AF-A0A6C8GNX2-F1
#
_cell.length_a   1.000
_cell.length_b   1.000
_cell.length_c   1.000
_cell.angle_alpha   90.00
_cell.angle_beta   90.00
_cell.angle_gamma   90.00
#
_symmetry.space_group_name_H-M   'P 1'
#
loop_
_entity.id
_entity.type
_entity.pdbx_description
1 polymer ?
#
loop_
_entity_poly.entity_id
_entity_poly.type
_entity_poly.pdbx_seq_one_letter_code
_entity_poly.pdbx_strand_id
1 'polypeptide(L)'
;VDRYDALQGTAFTTYAVQRIRGAMLDELRSRDWVPRSVRRNAREVAQAMGQLEQELGRNATETEVAERLGIPVAEYRQMLLDTNNSQLFSYDEWREEHGDSIELVTEEHQQENPLHQLLEGDLRQRVMDAIESLPEREQLVLTLYYQEELNLKEIGAVLEVGESRVSQLHSQAIKRLRTKLGKL
;
A
#
# COMPACT_ATOMS: atom_id res chain seq x y z
N VAL A 1 45.39 6.74 -0.79
CA VAL A 1 46.70 7.31 -0.38
C VAL A 1 47.06 8.49 -1.27
N ASP A 2 46.60 8.48 -2.52
CA ASP A 2 46.85 9.43 -3.62
C ASP A 2 46.47 10.91 -3.41
N ARG A 3 45.91 11.29 -2.25
CA ARG A 3 45.54 12.69 -1.93
C ARG A 3 46.17 13.22 -0.63
N TYR A 4 47.15 12.51 -0.08
CA TYR A 4 47.88 12.99 1.10
C TYR A 4 48.90 14.05 0.68
N ASP A 5 48.86 15.23 1.32
CA ASP A 5 49.82 16.29 1.11
C ASP A 5 50.71 16.44 2.36
N ALA A 6 51.99 16.08 2.20
CA ALA A 6 52.99 16.14 3.26
C ALA A 6 53.38 17.58 3.64
N LEU A 7 53.09 18.58 2.80
CA LEU A 7 53.39 19.98 3.05
C LEU A 7 52.42 20.63 4.06
N GLN A 8 51.28 19.99 4.34
CA GLN A 8 50.29 20.49 5.31
C GLN A 8 50.66 20.23 6.78
N GLY A 9 51.83 19.66 7.07
CA GLY A 9 52.35 19.50 8.43
C GLY A 9 51.57 18.51 9.31
N THR A 10 50.63 17.76 8.75
CA THR A 10 49.87 16.73 9.47
C THR A 10 50.51 15.37 9.28
N ALA A 11 50.64 14.62 10.38
CA ALA A 11 51.12 13.25 10.30
C ALA A 11 50.17 12.42 9.41
N PHE A 12 50.74 11.59 8.54
CA PHE A 12 49.96 10.71 7.65
C PHE A 12 48.92 9.88 8.41
N THR A 13 49.24 9.47 9.63
CA THR A 13 48.32 8.76 10.54
C THR A 13 47.05 9.56 10.82
N THR A 14 47.16 10.86 11.10
CA THR A 14 46.01 11.75 11.35
C THR A 14 45.11 11.87 10.12
N TYR A 15 45.70 12.02 8.94
CA TYR A 15 44.97 12.06 7.67
C TYR A 15 44.27 10.72 7.37
N ALA A 16 44.98 9.60 7.58
CA ALA A 16 44.46 8.26 7.33
C ALA A 16 43.30 7.91 8.26
N VAL A 17 43.37 8.26 9.55
CA VAL A 17 42.30 8.00 10.53
C VAL A 17 40.97 8.66 10.11
N GLN A 18 41.01 9.92 9.64
CA GLN A 18 39.82 10.61 9.17
C GLN A 18 39.22 9.93 7.93
N ARG A 19 40.06 9.48 7.00
CA ARG A 19 39.61 8.80 5.76
C ARG A 19 39.07 7.40 6.02
N ILE A 20 39.72 6.61 6.88
CA ILE A 20 39.29 5.26 7.25
C ILE A 20 37.96 5.32 8.00
N ARG A 21 37.81 6.25 8.96
CA ARG A 21 36.55 6.47 9.67
C ARG A 21 35.44 6.92 8.72
N GLY A 22 35.73 7.81 7.78
CA GLY A 22 34.79 8.23 6.75
C GLY A 22 34.32 7.07 5.90
N ALA A 23 35.24 6.26 5.38
CA ALA A 23 34.92 5.09 4.56
C ALA A 23 34.09 4.04 5.32
N MET A 24 34.41 3.74 6.58
CA MET A 24 33.61 2.83 7.40
C MET A 24 32.18 3.35 7.64
N LEU A 25 32.04 4.65 7.91
CA LEU A 25 30.73 5.26 8.07
C LEU A 25 29.94 5.30 6.75
N ASP A 26 30.61 5.50 5.62
CA ASP A 26 29.97 5.51 4.31
C ASP A 26 29.53 4.11 3.85
N GLU A 27 30.31 3.08 4.17
CA GLU A 27 29.94 1.68 3.92
C GLU A 27 28.72 1.28 4.76
N LEU A 28 28.72 1.60 6.05
CA LEU A 28 27.57 1.37 6.94
C LEU A 28 26.32 2.12 6.45
N ARG A 29 26.49 3.34 5.91
CA ARG A 29 25.40 4.14 5.30
C ARG A 29 24.89 3.58 3.99
N SER A 30 25.75 2.99 3.16
CA SER A 30 25.36 2.42 1.87
C SER A 30 24.45 1.19 2.01
N ARG A 31 24.57 0.51 3.15
CA ARG A 31 23.75 -0.65 3.53
C ARG A 31 22.46 -0.27 4.27
N ASP A 32 22.33 0.99 4.68
CA ASP A 32 21.14 1.52 5.33
C ASP A 32 20.11 1.95 4.28
N TRP A 33 19.00 1.23 4.17
CA TRP A 33 17.89 1.53 3.27
C TRP A 33 17.09 2.80 3.63
N VAL A 34 17.38 3.40 4.80
CA VAL A 34 16.63 4.52 5.38
C VAL A 34 17.19 5.86 4.89
N PRO A 35 16.38 6.73 4.27
CA PRO A 35 16.83 8.05 3.80
C PRO A 35 17.40 8.93 4.93
N ARG A 36 18.41 9.75 4.60
CA ARG A 36 19.06 10.69 5.55
C ARG A 36 18.08 11.67 6.19
N SER A 37 17.07 12.10 5.43
CA SER A 37 15.99 12.97 5.90
C SER A 37 15.22 12.33 7.05
N VAL A 38 14.86 11.05 6.92
CA VAL A 38 14.12 10.29 7.94
C VAL A 38 14.91 10.24 9.25
N ARG A 39 16.22 9.94 9.22
CA ARG A 39 17.04 9.92 10.45
C ARG A 39 17.23 11.29 11.09
N ARG A 40 17.34 12.35 10.28
CA ARG A 40 17.43 13.72 10.81
C ARG A 40 16.13 14.07 11.51
N ASN A 41 15.00 13.83 10.84
CA ASN A 41 13.66 14.04 11.34
C ASN A 41 13.41 13.27 12.65
N ALA A 42 13.81 12.00 12.73
CA ALA A 42 13.70 11.19 13.94
C ALA A 42 14.47 11.78 15.14
N ARG A 43 15.69 12.29 14.90
CA ARG A 43 16.50 12.94 15.95
C ARG A 43 15.88 14.26 16.41
N GLU A 44 15.39 15.07 15.47
CA GLU A 44 14.72 16.33 15.79
C GLU A 44 13.46 16.10 16.61
N VAL A 45 12.65 15.10 16.25
CA VAL A 45 11.47 14.67 17.00
C VAL A 45 11.85 14.21 18.42
N ALA A 46 12.82 13.30 18.55
CA ALA A 46 13.25 12.80 19.85
C ALA A 46 13.80 13.91 20.77
N GLN A 47 14.53 14.87 20.18
CA GLN A 47 15.03 16.03 20.92
C GLN A 47 13.90 16.96 21.38
N ALA A 48 12.95 17.27 20.51
CA ALA A 48 11.78 18.09 20.86
C ALA A 48 10.93 17.44 21.94
N MET A 49 10.69 16.13 21.85
CA MET A 49 9.98 15.35 22.88
C MET A 49 10.69 15.42 24.23
N GLY A 50 11.99 15.11 24.28
CA GLY A 50 12.75 15.12 25.54
C GLY A 50 12.80 16.50 26.21
N GLN A 51 12.88 17.58 25.43
CA GLN A 51 12.81 18.94 25.96
C GLN A 51 11.42 19.25 26.54
N LEU A 52 10.36 18.93 25.82
CA LEU A 52 8.98 19.16 26.28
C LEU A 52 8.66 18.36 27.53
N GLU A 53 9.09 17.10 27.59
CA GLU A 53 8.87 16.25 28.77
C GLU A 53 9.61 16.76 29.99
N GLN A 54 10.82 17.30 29.80
CA GLN A 54 11.60 17.94 30.85
C GLN A 54 10.94 19.24 31.35
N GLU A 55 10.37 20.03 30.45
CA GLU A 55 9.68 21.30 30.78
C GLU A 55 8.33 21.06 31.45
N LEU A 56 7.55 20.08 30.96
CA LEU A 56 6.20 19.79 31.42
C LEU A 56 6.14 18.85 32.64
N GLY A 57 7.20 18.08 32.88
CA GLY A 57 7.24 17.06 33.94
C GLY A 57 6.27 15.89 33.71
N ARG A 58 5.78 15.73 32.47
CA ARG A 58 4.89 14.67 32.00
C ARG A 58 5.17 14.39 30.53
N ASN A 59 4.66 13.26 30.04
CA ASN A 59 4.77 12.92 28.62
C ASN A 59 4.17 14.02 27.73
N ALA A 60 4.87 14.33 26.63
CA ALA A 60 4.46 15.33 25.65
C ALA A 60 3.36 14.77 24.73
N THR A 61 2.35 15.56 24.42
CA THR A 61 1.29 15.17 23.47
C THR A 61 1.72 15.43 22.02
N GLU A 62 1.15 14.70 21.06
CA GLU A 62 1.47 14.86 19.63
C GLU A 62 1.30 16.31 19.14
N THR A 63 0.28 17.01 19.64
CA THR A 63 0.02 18.41 19.33
C THR A 63 1.09 19.35 19.86
N GLU A 64 1.57 19.12 21.10
CA GLU A 64 2.61 19.93 21.73
C GLU A 64 3.96 19.74 21.00
N VAL A 65 4.26 18.51 20.58
CA VAL A 65 5.48 18.19 19.82
C VAL A 65 5.43 18.81 18.42
N ALA A 66 4.29 18.70 17.73
CA ALA A 66 4.10 19.30 16.41
C ALA A 66 4.20 20.83 16.45
N GLU A 67 3.61 21.47 17.47
CA GLU A 67 3.69 22.91 17.68
C GLU A 67 5.13 23.37 17.96
N ARG A 68 5.86 22.63 18.79
CA ARG A 68 7.28 22.90 19.08
C ARG A 68 8.17 22.79 17.84
N LEU A 69 7.86 21.87 16.94
CA LEU A 69 8.56 21.68 15.67
C LEU A 69 8.09 22.65 14.57
N GLY A 70 6.98 23.38 14.78
CA GLY A 70 6.41 24.31 13.81
C GLY A 70 5.79 23.63 12.59
N ILE A 71 5.35 22.37 12.73
CA ILE A 71 4.79 21.55 11.65
C ILE A 71 3.34 21.15 11.97
N PRO A 72 2.50 20.86 10.97
CA PRO A 72 1.18 20.30 11.21
C PRO A 72 1.27 18.89 11.81
N VAL A 73 0.30 18.54 12.66
CA VAL A 73 0.24 17.21 13.32
C VAL A 73 0.23 16.06 12.32
N ALA A 74 -0.35 16.26 11.13
CA ALA A 74 -0.34 15.26 10.06
C ALA A 74 1.08 14.97 9.54
N GLU A 75 1.93 15.99 9.43
CA GLU A 75 3.32 15.84 9.00
C GLU A 75 4.16 15.19 10.11
N TYR A 76 3.92 15.56 11.37
CA TYR A 76 4.52 14.86 12.52
C TYR A 76 4.19 13.36 12.53
N ARG A 77 2.92 12.99 12.30
CA ARG A 77 2.50 11.58 12.19
C ARG A 77 3.16 10.86 11.01
N GLN A 78 3.31 11.53 9.87
CA GLN A 78 4.02 10.96 8.73
C GLN A 78 5.50 10.72 9.04
N MET A 79 6.17 11.67 9.71
CA MET A 79 7.57 11.51 10.14
C MET A 79 7.75 10.33 11.11
N LEU A 80 6.78 10.09 12.00
CA LEU A 80 6.79 8.92 12.88
C LEU A 80 6.61 7.61 12.09
N LEU A 81 5.70 7.57 11.12
CA LEU A 81 5.50 6.39 10.27
C LEU A 81 6.76 6.06 9.46
N ASP A 82 7.38 7.06 8.84
CA ASP A 82 8.61 6.88 8.06
C ASP A 82 9.76 6.38 8.94
N THR A 83 9.81 6.81 10.21
CA THR A 83 10.82 6.39 11.19
C THR A 83 10.56 4.97 11.69
N ASN A 84 9.32 4.59 11.98
CA ASN A 84 8.96 3.26 12.48
C ASN A 84 9.09 2.19 11.39
N ASN A 85 8.72 2.50 10.15
CA ASN A 85 8.86 1.57 9.01
C ASN A 85 10.32 1.31 8.61
N SER A 86 11.25 2.09 9.19
CA SER A 86 12.69 1.96 8.98
C SER A 86 13.35 0.96 9.94
N GLN A 87 12.67 0.58 11.04
CA GLN A 87 13.08 -0.53 11.90
C GLN A 87 12.58 -1.83 11.28
N LEU A 88 13.47 -2.55 10.60
CA LEU A 88 13.30 -3.98 10.41
C LEU A 88 13.28 -4.61 11.81
N PHE A 89 12.12 -5.05 12.28
CA PHE A 89 12.05 -5.93 13.43
C PHE A 89 12.88 -7.17 13.10
N SER A 90 13.82 -7.51 13.98
CA SER A 90 14.46 -8.81 13.90
C SER A 90 13.36 -9.86 14.06
N TYR A 91 13.25 -10.78 13.09
CA TYR A 91 12.33 -11.91 13.16
C TYR A 91 12.48 -12.65 14.50
N ASP A 92 13.70 -12.72 15.03
CA ASP A 92 14.00 -13.38 16.30
C ASP A 92 13.45 -12.61 17.52
N GLU A 93 13.54 -11.28 17.55
CA GLU A 93 13.01 -10.45 18.67
C GLU A 93 11.47 -10.48 18.70
N TRP A 94 10.84 -10.46 17.52
CA TRP A 94 9.37 -10.54 17.41
C TRP A 94 8.85 -11.92 17.83
N ARG A 95 9.58 -12.99 17.49
CA ARG A 95 9.26 -14.37 17.88
C ARG A 95 9.41 -14.62 19.38
N GLU A 96 10.38 -13.98 20.04
CA GLU A 96 10.51 -14.05 21.50
C GLU A 96 9.34 -13.39 22.23
N GLU A 97 8.83 -12.26 21.71
CA GLU A 97 7.74 -11.52 22.34
C GLU A 97 6.34 -12.12 22.05
N HIS A 98 6.13 -12.65 20.84
CA HIS A 98 4.79 -13.09 20.38
C HIS A 98 4.67 -14.61 20.17
N GLY A 99 5.75 -15.38 20.34
CA GLY A 99 5.77 -16.82 20.05
C GLY A 99 5.76 -17.13 18.55
N ASP A 100 5.69 -18.42 18.22
CA ASP A 100 5.76 -18.94 16.83
C ASP A 100 4.50 -18.67 15.98
N SER A 101 3.57 -17.86 16.48
CA SER A 101 2.31 -17.55 15.80
C SER A 101 2.53 -16.51 14.71
N ILE A 102 3.24 -16.94 13.67
CA ILE A 102 3.22 -16.29 12.37
C ILE A 102 2.10 -16.93 11.58
N GLU A 103 0.89 -16.37 11.73
CA GLU A 103 0.10 -16.12 10.53
C GLU A 103 0.58 -14.75 10.03
N LEU A 104 1.61 -14.77 9.19
CA LEU A 104 1.87 -13.69 8.26
C LEU A 104 0.58 -13.55 7.46
N VAL A 105 -0.29 -12.62 7.84
CA VAL A 105 -1.44 -12.18 7.03
C VAL A 105 -0.88 -11.39 5.86
N THR A 106 -0.08 -12.09 5.03
CA THR A 106 0.18 -11.74 3.66
C THR A 106 -1.17 -11.82 2.96
N GLU A 107 -1.50 -10.80 2.17
CA GLU A 107 -2.73 -10.77 1.36
C GLU A 107 -2.85 -12.01 0.44
N GLU A 108 -1.76 -12.77 0.26
CA GLU A 108 -1.71 -14.05 -0.45
C GLU A 108 -2.59 -15.15 0.18
N HIS A 109 -2.87 -15.13 1.48
CA HIS A 109 -3.76 -16.13 2.11
C HIS A 109 -5.25 -15.95 1.76
N GLN A 110 -5.64 -14.85 1.10
CA GLN A 110 -7.00 -14.73 0.57
C GLN A 110 -7.20 -15.47 -0.76
N GLN A 111 -6.12 -15.84 -1.47
CA GLN A 111 -6.24 -16.54 -2.76
C GLN A 111 -6.46 -18.06 -2.62
N GLU A 112 -6.16 -18.64 -1.47
CA GLU A 112 -6.23 -20.09 -1.25
C GLU A 112 -7.28 -20.51 -0.22
N ASN A 113 -8.36 -19.74 -0.05
CA ASN A 113 -9.50 -20.27 0.70
C ASN A 113 -10.32 -21.18 -0.24
N PRO A 114 -10.30 -22.52 -0.07
CA PRO A 114 -11.05 -23.44 -0.94
C PRO A 114 -12.56 -23.18 -0.90
N LEU A 115 -13.09 -22.62 0.20
CA LEU A 115 -14.48 -22.17 0.26
C LEU A 115 -14.73 -20.95 -0.63
N HIS A 116 -13.78 -20.02 -0.74
CA HIS A 116 -13.92 -18.84 -1.60
C HIS A 116 -13.87 -19.22 -3.08
N GLN A 117 -12.97 -20.15 -3.45
CA GLN A 117 -12.91 -20.69 -4.82
C GLN A 117 -14.18 -21.50 -5.18
N LEU A 118 -14.73 -22.27 -4.23
CA LEU A 118 -16.02 -22.95 -4.41
C LEU A 118 -17.18 -21.95 -4.55
N LEU A 119 -17.22 -20.91 -3.72
CA LEU A 119 -18.25 -19.86 -3.77
C LEU A 119 -18.16 -19.05 -5.07
N GLU A 120 -16.97 -18.73 -5.55
CA GLU A 120 -16.75 -18.06 -6.84
C GLU A 120 -17.15 -18.95 -8.02
N GLY A 121 -16.79 -20.24 -7.98
CA GLY A 121 -17.20 -21.23 -8.98
C GLY A 121 -18.73 -21.38 -9.04
N ASP A 122 -19.36 -21.52 -7.88
CA ASP A 122 -20.82 -21.60 -7.75
C ASP A 122 -21.50 -20.31 -8.22
N LEU A 123 -20.95 -19.14 -7.87
CA LEU A 123 -21.49 -17.84 -8.30
C LEU A 123 -21.38 -17.69 -9.82
N ARG A 124 -20.22 -18.04 -10.40
CA ARG A 124 -20.00 -18.00 -11.86
C ARG A 124 -20.99 -18.90 -12.58
N GLN A 125 -21.17 -20.14 -12.12
CA GLN A 125 -22.11 -21.07 -12.72
C GLN A 125 -23.55 -20.55 -12.62
N ARG A 126 -23.95 -20.01 -11.46
CA ARG A 126 -25.28 -19.40 -11.28
C ARG A 126 -25.52 -18.19 -12.17
N VAL A 127 -24.49 -17.36 -12.39
CA VAL A 127 -24.56 -16.23 -13.33
C VAL A 127 -24.73 -16.75 -14.76
N MET A 128 -23.99 -17.78 -15.15
CA MET A 128 -24.15 -18.40 -16.47
C MET A 128 -25.55 -18.98 -16.68
N ASP A 129 -26.04 -19.78 -15.73
CA ASP A 129 -27.40 -20.36 -15.78
C ASP A 129 -28.48 -19.25 -15.81
N ALA A 130 -28.25 -18.15 -15.08
CA ALA A 130 -29.14 -17.01 -15.09
C ALA A 130 -29.14 -16.27 -16.43
N ILE A 131 -27.99 -16.13 -17.09
CA ILE A 131 -27.86 -15.53 -18.42
C ILE A 131 -28.50 -16.42 -19.49
N GLU A 132 -28.25 -17.74 -19.48
CA GLU A 132 -28.84 -18.68 -20.44
C GLU A 132 -30.37 -18.72 -20.37
N SER A 133 -30.94 -18.42 -19.20
CA SER A 133 -32.38 -18.36 -19.02
C SER A 133 -33.03 -17.04 -19.46
N LEU A 134 -32.25 -16.05 -19.88
CA LEU A 134 -32.77 -14.81 -20.42
C LEU A 134 -33.31 -15.04 -21.84
N PRO A 135 -34.25 -14.19 -22.30
CA PRO A 135 -34.62 -14.15 -23.71
C PRO A 135 -33.39 -13.89 -24.60
N GLU A 136 -33.30 -14.55 -25.76
CA GLU A 136 -32.16 -14.44 -26.69
C GLU A 136 -31.73 -12.99 -26.98
N ARG A 137 -32.70 -12.08 -27.12
CA ARG A 137 -32.44 -10.66 -27.35
C ARG A 137 -31.77 -9.94 -26.17
N GLU A 138 -32.11 -10.31 -24.94
CA GLU A 138 -31.49 -9.74 -23.74
C GLU A 138 -30.09 -10.32 -23.53
N GLN A 139 -29.91 -11.63 -23.76
CA GLN A 139 -28.61 -12.29 -23.72
C GLN A 139 -27.63 -11.68 -24.73
N LEU A 140 -28.07 -11.50 -25.98
CA LEU A 140 -27.24 -10.93 -27.04
C LEU A 140 -26.81 -9.49 -26.73
N VAL A 141 -27.69 -8.66 -26.16
CA VAL A 141 -27.34 -7.30 -25.71
C VAL A 141 -26.26 -7.34 -24.62
N LEU A 142 -26.35 -8.26 -23.67
CA LEU A 142 -25.33 -8.40 -22.62
C LEU A 142 -24.00 -8.90 -23.17
N THR A 143 -24.00 -9.87 -24.09
CA THR A 143 -22.77 -10.36 -24.74
C THR A 143 -22.08 -9.24 -25.51
N LEU A 144 -22.81 -8.50 -26.34
CA LEU A 144 -22.24 -7.41 -27.13
C LEU A 144 -21.69 -6.27 -26.24
N TYR A 145 -22.32 -6.03 -25.08
CA TYR A 145 -21.90 -4.95 -24.17
C TYR A 145 -20.72 -5.35 -23.27
N TYR A 146 -20.75 -6.54 -22.67
CA TYR A 146 -19.77 -6.96 -21.67
C TYR A 146 -18.61 -7.78 -22.22
N GLN A 147 -18.79 -8.45 -23.36
CA GLN A 147 -17.76 -9.31 -23.96
C GLN A 147 -17.11 -8.67 -25.18
N GLU A 148 -17.91 -8.02 -26.02
CA GLU A 148 -17.41 -7.31 -27.22
C GLU A 148 -17.18 -5.80 -26.97
N GLU A 149 -17.44 -5.32 -25.76
CA GLU A 149 -17.25 -3.91 -25.31
C GLU A 149 -17.91 -2.85 -26.20
N LEU A 150 -18.99 -3.20 -26.92
CA LEU A 150 -19.69 -2.28 -27.81
C LEU A 150 -20.54 -1.26 -27.04
N ASN A 151 -20.62 -0.04 -27.57
CA ASN A 151 -21.50 0.98 -27.00
C ASN A 151 -22.97 0.75 -27.39
N LEU A 152 -23.92 1.34 -26.65
CA LEU A 152 -25.36 1.15 -26.88
C LEU A 152 -25.82 1.56 -28.30
N LYS A 153 -25.10 2.48 -28.93
CA LYS A 153 -25.38 2.94 -30.30
C LYS A 153 -24.93 1.92 -31.34
N GLU A 154 -23.74 1.33 -31.17
CA GLU A 154 -23.19 0.24 -31.98
C GLU A 154 -24.04 -1.02 -31.85
N ILE A 155 -24.42 -1.39 -30.63
CA ILE A 155 -25.34 -2.51 -30.37
C ILE A 155 -26.69 -2.26 -31.07
N GLY A 156 -27.20 -1.03 -31.03
CA GLY A 156 -28.42 -0.65 -31.74
C GLY A 156 -28.30 -0.83 -33.26
N ALA A 157 -27.14 -0.49 -33.82
CA ALA A 157 -26.87 -0.71 -35.24
C ALA A 157 -26.79 -2.20 -35.61
N VAL A 158 -26.17 -3.03 -34.75
CA VAL A 158 -26.09 -4.49 -34.95
C VAL A 158 -27.46 -5.17 -34.85
N LEU A 159 -28.30 -4.71 -33.92
CA LEU A 159 -29.62 -5.29 -33.66
C LEU A 159 -30.76 -4.62 -34.45
N GLU A 160 -30.44 -3.67 -35.34
CA GLU A 160 -31.39 -2.87 -36.12
C GLU A 160 -32.49 -2.21 -35.26
N VAL A 161 -32.13 -1.73 -34.07
CA VAL A 161 -33.03 -1.05 -33.13
C VAL A 161 -32.43 0.26 -32.62
N GLY A 162 -33.28 1.20 -32.18
CA GLY A 162 -32.82 2.45 -31.58
C GLY A 162 -32.11 2.24 -30.23
N GLU A 163 -31.19 3.13 -29.88
CA GLU A 163 -30.42 3.11 -28.63
C GLU A 163 -31.32 3.01 -27.38
N SER A 164 -32.44 3.74 -27.37
CA SER A 164 -33.42 3.68 -26.28
C SER A 164 -33.97 2.26 -26.07
N ARG A 165 -34.14 1.49 -27.14
CA ARG A 165 -34.60 0.10 -27.06
C ARG A 165 -33.53 -0.83 -26.49
N VAL A 166 -32.26 -0.61 -26.86
CA VAL A 166 -31.11 -1.36 -26.30
C VAL A 166 -30.96 -1.09 -24.80
N SER A 167 -31.05 0.18 -24.39
CA SER A 167 -31.00 0.56 -22.96
C SER A 167 -32.11 -0.08 -22.14
N GLN A 168 -33.33 -0.18 -22.70
CA GLN A 168 -34.45 -0.90 -22.09
C GLN A 168 -34.17 -2.40 -21.94
N LEU A 169 -33.67 -3.05 -23.01
CA LEU A 169 -33.32 -4.48 -22.99
C LEU A 169 -32.23 -4.77 -21.96
N HIS A 170 -31.17 -3.96 -21.92
CA HIS A 170 -30.10 -4.05 -20.93
C HIS A 170 -30.62 -3.91 -19.49
N SER A 171 -31.47 -2.89 -19.25
CA SER A 171 -32.09 -2.67 -17.93
C SER A 171 -33.03 -3.80 -17.52
N GLN A 172 -33.76 -4.42 -18.46
CA GLN A 172 -34.61 -5.58 -18.21
C GLN A 172 -33.76 -6.81 -17.88
N ALA A 173 -32.69 -7.05 -18.63
CA ALA A 173 -31.75 -8.14 -18.41
C ALA A 173 -31.14 -8.06 -17.01
N ILE A 174 -30.62 -6.89 -16.60
CA ILE A 174 -30.07 -6.67 -15.25
C ILE A 174 -31.12 -6.93 -14.16
N LYS A 175 -32.36 -6.45 -14.33
CA LYS A 175 -33.43 -6.70 -13.35
C LYS A 175 -33.73 -8.19 -13.20
N ARG A 176 -33.81 -8.94 -14.31
CA ARG A 176 -34.03 -10.38 -14.27
C ARG A 176 -32.86 -11.12 -13.61
N LEU A 177 -31.62 -10.80 -13.97
CA LEU A 177 -30.42 -11.35 -13.34
C LEU A 177 -30.43 -11.10 -11.83
N ARG A 178 -30.74 -9.87 -11.40
CA ARG A 178 -30.83 -9.53 -9.97
C ARG A 178 -31.89 -10.33 -9.23
N THR A 179 -33.04 -10.61 -9.85
CA THR A 179 -34.08 -11.46 -9.22
C THR A 179 -33.69 -12.93 -9.11
N LYS A 180 -32.83 -13.43 -10.02
CA LYS A 180 -32.34 -14.81 -9.98
C LYS A 180 -31.18 -14.98 -9.01
N LEU A 181 -30.29 -13.99 -8.95
CA LEU A 181 -29.08 -14.02 -8.11
C LEU A 181 -29.34 -13.52 -6.68
N GLY A 182 -30.31 -12.62 -6.48
CA GLY A 182 -30.65 -12.03 -5.18
C GLY A 182 -31.56 -12.87 -4.28
N LYS A 183 -31.69 -14.18 -4.54
CA LYS A 183 -32.38 -15.16 -3.66
C LYS A 183 -31.41 -15.88 -2.71
N LEU A 184 -30.34 -15.19 -2.31
CA LEU A 184 -29.43 -15.56 -1.21
C LEU A 184 -29.81 -14.78 0.05
#